data_AF-A0A2D7W6B1-F1
#
_entry.id   AF-A0A2D7W6B1-F1
#
_cell.length_a   1.000
_cell.length_b   1.000
_cell.length_c   1.000
_cell.angle_alpha   90.00
_cell.angle_beta   90.00
_cell.angle_gamma   90.00
#
_symmetry.space_group_name_H-M   'P 1'
#
loop_
_entity.id
_entity.type
_entity.pdbx_description
1 polymer ?
#
loop_
_entity_poly.entity_id
_entity_poly.type
_entity_poly.pdbx_seq_one_letter_code
_entity_poly.pdbx_strand_id
1 'polypeptide(L)'
;MSRDVEGPVGVHPSVSILYAQVWSGKPRMSIDDKGFLTSEEEKISAGKIYLGDVAESAIRSLGPHGTPEVTEESYDEQKWKLVCRSNELKIKISSESYWGFGLFAKCFLNKIILDGPLSSRARCIHEIVATLGRNPWEPIRVRAFERKTKASISAHAQSWESLISFAKDEFLEIVEEQRAKIRKLRGLGEENEYLIDNAEIYLDEALMALSDKNIPAVERALSRASNSIIQFDPSTEVYSANRELLEN
;
A
#
# COMPACT_ATOMS: atom_id res chain seq x y z
N MET A 1 3.57 -20.45 -12.98
CA MET A 1 3.59 -21.55 -11.98
C MET A 1 2.80 -21.07 -10.77
N SER A 2 1.54 -21.49 -10.62
CA SER A 2 0.75 -21.23 -9.42
C SER A 2 1.44 -21.96 -8.28
N ARG A 3 2.12 -21.25 -7.37
CA ARG A 3 2.46 -21.85 -6.09
C ARG A 3 1.17 -21.82 -5.30
N ASP A 4 0.50 -22.97 -5.22
CA ASP A 4 -0.58 -23.19 -4.27
C ASP A 4 0.03 -23.24 -2.86
N VAL A 5 0.48 -22.08 -2.38
CA VAL A 5 0.85 -21.91 -0.98
C VAL A 5 -0.46 -21.82 -0.21
N GLU A 6 -0.67 -22.78 0.68
CA GLU A 6 -1.79 -22.76 1.61
C GLU A 6 -1.50 -21.79 2.76
N GLY A 7 -2.46 -20.93 3.07
CA GLY A 7 -2.36 -19.98 4.18
C GLY A 7 -1.68 -18.65 3.81
N PRO A 8 -1.57 -17.74 4.80
CA PRO A 8 -0.97 -16.43 4.61
C PRO A 8 0.56 -16.53 4.49
N VAL A 9 1.12 -15.59 3.74
CA VAL A 9 2.57 -15.40 3.54
C VAL A 9 2.83 -13.91 3.73
N GLY A 10 3.45 -13.52 4.84
CA GLY A 10 3.84 -12.14 5.13
C GLY A 10 5.07 -11.71 4.32
N VAL A 11 6.18 -11.48 5.02
CA VAL A 11 7.47 -11.16 4.41
C VAL A 11 8.03 -12.37 3.65
N HIS A 12 8.30 -12.19 2.36
CA HIS A 12 8.91 -13.19 1.48
C HIS A 12 9.59 -12.48 0.30
N PRO A 13 10.59 -13.05 -0.38
CA PRO A 13 11.36 -12.31 -1.39
C PRO A 13 10.53 -11.74 -2.55
N SER A 14 9.55 -12.50 -3.07
CA SER A 14 8.87 -12.15 -4.34
C SER A 14 7.36 -11.99 -4.27
N VAL A 15 6.72 -12.47 -3.21
CA VAL A 15 5.25 -12.56 -3.13
C VAL A 15 4.80 -12.46 -1.69
N SER A 16 3.64 -11.85 -1.44
CA SER A 16 2.94 -11.88 -0.16
C SER A 16 1.49 -12.31 -0.41
N ILE A 17 0.93 -13.13 0.49
CA ILE A 17 -0.43 -13.66 0.42
C ILE A 17 -1.13 -13.32 1.73
N LEU A 18 -2.19 -12.55 1.67
CA LEU A 18 -2.92 -12.10 2.85
C LEU A 18 -4.40 -12.34 2.69
N TYR A 19 -5.07 -12.48 3.83
CA TYR A 19 -6.51 -12.69 3.90
C TYR A 19 -7.13 -11.62 4.77
N ALA A 20 -8.29 -11.15 4.33
CA ALA A 20 -8.99 -10.06 4.98
C ALA A 20 -10.50 -10.34 4.96
N GLN A 21 -11.19 -10.05 6.05
CA GLN A 21 -12.66 -10.05 6.02
C GLN A 21 -13.18 -8.76 5.38
N VAL A 22 -14.13 -8.89 4.46
CA VAL A 22 -14.94 -7.79 3.92
C VAL A 22 -15.95 -7.34 4.98
N TRP A 23 -16.03 -6.05 5.27
CA TRP A 23 -17.01 -5.50 6.21
C TRP A 23 -18.16 -4.79 5.50
N SER A 24 -17.86 -4.15 4.38
CA SER A 24 -18.82 -3.50 3.50
C SER A 24 -18.68 -4.08 2.10
N GLY A 25 -19.81 -4.42 1.46
CA GLY A 25 -19.82 -4.85 0.06
C GLY A 25 -19.76 -3.68 -0.92
N LYS A 26 -19.81 -2.44 -0.44
CA LYS A 26 -19.64 -1.24 -1.26
C LYS A 26 -18.14 -0.92 -1.46
N PRO A 27 -17.76 -0.33 -2.60
CA PRO A 27 -18.62 0.10 -3.70
C PRO A 27 -19.10 -1.08 -4.55
N ARG A 28 -20.24 -0.90 -5.22
CA ARG A 28 -20.63 -1.76 -6.34
C ARG A 28 -20.04 -1.15 -7.60
N MET A 29 -19.54 -1.98 -8.50
CA MET A 29 -18.84 -1.58 -9.71
C MET A 29 -19.45 -2.29 -10.91
N SER A 30 -19.39 -1.64 -12.07
CA SER A 30 -19.74 -2.26 -13.35
C SER A 30 -18.47 -2.83 -14.01
N ILE A 31 -18.67 -3.79 -14.91
CA ILE A 31 -17.62 -4.35 -15.75
C ILE A 31 -17.92 -3.98 -17.20
N ASP A 32 -16.95 -3.41 -17.91
CA ASP A 32 -17.07 -3.07 -19.32
C ASP A 32 -17.00 -4.31 -20.24
N ASP A 33 -17.17 -4.12 -21.54
CA ASP A 33 -17.13 -5.20 -22.54
C ASP A 33 -15.77 -5.87 -22.69
N LYS A 34 -14.71 -5.28 -22.14
CA LYS A 34 -13.33 -5.77 -22.14
C LYS A 34 -12.92 -6.40 -20.82
N GLY A 35 -13.81 -6.44 -19.82
CA GLY A 35 -13.55 -7.03 -18.51
C GLY A 35 -12.90 -6.08 -17.50
N PHE A 36 -12.87 -4.77 -17.75
CA PHE A 36 -12.33 -3.79 -16.81
C PHE A 36 -13.39 -3.22 -15.86
N LEU A 37 -12.97 -2.91 -14.63
CA LEU A 37 -13.83 -2.22 -13.67
C LEU A 37 -14.05 -0.77 -14.07
N THR A 38 -15.32 -0.37 -14.04
CA THR A 38 -15.77 1.00 -14.24
C THR A 38 -16.81 1.41 -13.20
N SER A 39 -17.20 2.68 -13.20
CA SER A 39 -18.20 3.22 -12.29
C SER A 39 -19.56 2.55 -12.49
N GLU A 40 -20.35 2.46 -11.42
CA GLU A 40 -21.68 1.83 -11.47
C GLU A 40 -22.64 2.53 -12.44
N GLU A 41 -22.40 3.82 -12.73
CA GLU A 41 -23.28 4.68 -13.54
C GLU A 41 -23.19 4.42 -15.05
N GLU A 42 -22.25 3.57 -15.51
CA GLU A 42 -22.17 3.23 -16.92
C GLU A 42 -23.38 2.41 -17.38
N LYS A 43 -24.02 2.90 -18.46
CA LYS A 43 -25.27 2.34 -18.99
C LYS A 43 -25.09 0.97 -19.67
N ILE A 44 -23.88 0.64 -20.09
CA ILE A 44 -23.57 -0.59 -20.81
C ILE A 44 -22.54 -1.34 -19.96
N SER A 45 -23.00 -2.33 -19.20
CA SER A 45 -22.15 -3.19 -18.38
C SER A 45 -22.29 -4.64 -18.84
N ALA A 46 -21.17 -5.33 -19.03
CA ALA A 46 -21.15 -6.78 -19.25
C ALA A 46 -21.47 -7.56 -17.96
N GLY A 47 -21.16 -6.97 -16.80
CA GLY A 47 -21.38 -7.56 -15.48
C GLY A 47 -21.36 -6.51 -14.36
N LYS A 48 -21.71 -6.93 -13.14
CA LYS A 48 -21.66 -6.09 -11.92
C LYS A 48 -21.06 -6.89 -10.77
N ILE A 49 -20.25 -6.23 -9.96
CA ILE A 49 -19.68 -6.83 -8.75
C ILE A 49 -19.79 -5.90 -7.55
N TYR A 50 -19.88 -6.49 -6.37
CA TYR A 50 -19.66 -5.81 -5.10
C TYR A 50 -18.17 -5.89 -4.76
N LEU A 51 -17.43 -4.81 -5.01
CA LEU A 51 -15.97 -4.76 -4.81
C LEU A 51 -15.62 -4.82 -3.32
N GLY A 52 -16.36 -4.08 -2.50
CA GLY A 52 -16.17 -4.06 -1.06
C GLY A 52 -14.96 -3.25 -0.58
N ASP A 53 -14.95 -2.98 0.73
CA ASP A 53 -14.02 -2.06 1.39
C ASP A 53 -12.56 -2.51 1.28
N VAL A 54 -12.30 -3.81 1.39
CA VAL A 54 -10.95 -4.36 1.34
C VAL A 54 -10.33 -4.21 -0.05
N ALA A 55 -11.06 -4.58 -1.10
CA ALA A 55 -10.52 -4.54 -2.44
C ALA A 55 -10.40 -3.11 -2.97
N GLU A 56 -11.36 -2.25 -2.64
CA GLU A 56 -11.28 -0.80 -2.91
C GLU A 56 -10.03 -0.21 -2.25
N SER A 57 -9.82 -0.49 -0.96
CA SER A 57 -8.64 -0.04 -0.24
C SER A 57 -7.35 -0.56 -0.89
N ALA A 58 -7.32 -1.84 -1.28
CA ALA A 58 -6.14 -2.46 -1.88
C ALA A 58 -5.79 -1.89 -3.26
N ILE A 59 -6.79 -1.59 -4.09
CA ILE A 59 -6.59 -0.94 -5.38
C ILE A 59 -6.07 0.49 -5.16
N ARG A 60 -6.69 1.25 -4.25
CA ARG A 60 -6.27 2.62 -3.95
C ARG A 60 -4.83 2.70 -3.43
N SER A 61 -4.42 1.77 -2.58
CA SER A 61 -3.07 1.69 -2.02
C SER A 61 -1.98 1.29 -3.02
N LEU A 62 -2.32 1.00 -4.29
CA LEU A 62 -1.33 0.86 -5.36
C LEU A 62 -0.85 2.21 -5.91
N GLY A 63 -1.48 3.32 -5.51
CA GLY A 63 -1.21 4.65 -6.07
C GLY A 63 -1.66 4.74 -7.53
N PRO A 64 -0.91 5.43 -8.42
CA PRO A 64 -1.20 5.46 -9.84
C PRO A 64 -1.15 4.05 -10.45
N HIS A 65 -2.31 3.48 -10.79
CA HIS A 65 -2.44 2.12 -11.28
C HIS A 65 -3.23 2.05 -12.58
N GLY A 66 -3.06 0.95 -13.33
CA GLY A 66 -3.93 0.65 -14.47
C GLY A 66 -5.35 0.27 -14.02
N THR A 67 -6.32 0.34 -14.93
CA THR A 67 -7.70 -0.06 -14.63
C THR A 67 -7.74 -1.53 -14.20
N PRO A 68 -8.36 -1.87 -13.05
CA PRO A 68 -8.47 -3.26 -12.60
C PRO A 68 -9.22 -4.13 -13.62
N GLU A 69 -8.69 -5.30 -13.90
CA GLU A 69 -9.24 -6.30 -14.83
C GLU A 69 -9.92 -7.41 -14.02
N VAL A 70 -11.21 -7.65 -14.26
CA VAL A 70 -11.96 -8.78 -13.70
C VAL A 70 -11.70 -10.00 -14.55
N THR A 71 -11.00 -10.96 -13.97
CA THR A 71 -10.59 -12.20 -14.64
C THR A 71 -11.60 -13.33 -14.50
N GLU A 72 -12.39 -13.32 -13.43
CA GLU A 72 -13.45 -14.30 -13.18
C GLU A 72 -14.58 -13.60 -12.42
N GLU A 73 -15.82 -13.89 -12.80
CA GLU A 73 -17.03 -13.49 -12.09
C GLU A 73 -17.98 -14.67 -11.97
N SER A 74 -18.86 -14.64 -10.97
CA SER A 74 -19.89 -15.65 -10.75
C SER A 74 -21.26 -14.97 -10.66
N TYR A 75 -22.34 -15.74 -10.80
CA TYR A 75 -23.71 -15.24 -10.61
C TYR A 75 -23.91 -14.54 -9.25
N ASP A 76 -23.19 -15.01 -8.23
CA ASP A 76 -23.05 -14.28 -6.97
C ASP A 76 -22.06 -13.12 -7.16
N GLU A 77 -22.58 -11.89 -7.31
CA GLU A 77 -21.82 -10.65 -7.58
C GLU A 77 -20.76 -10.31 -6.51
N GLN A 78 -20.74 -11.00 -5.36
CA GLN A 78 -19.70 -10.88 -4.33
C GLN A 78 -18.57 -11.91 -4.50
N LYS A 79 -18.66 -12.81 -5.49
CA LYS A 79 -17.62 -13.78 -5.86
C LYS A 79 -17.00 -13.42 -7.21
N TRP A 80 -15.73 -13.05 -7.16
CA TRP A 80 -15.00 -12.59 -8.33
C TRP A 80 -13.49 -12.70 -8.10
N LYS A 81 -12.72 -12.61 -9.17
CA LYS A 81 -11.26 -12.42 -9.14
C LYS A 81 -10.87 -11.26 -10.02
N LEU A 82 -10.04 -10.37 -9.49
CA LEU A 82 -9.51 -9.23 -10.23
C LEU A 82 -7.98 -9.17 -10.14
N VAL A 83 -7.40 -8.47 -11.11
CA VAL A 83 -5.99 -8.17 -11.19
C VAL A 83 -5.81 -6.68 -11.43
N CYS A 84 -4.91 -6.06 -10.70
CA CYS A 84 -4.50 -4.68 -10.95
C CYS A 84 -2.96 -4.60 -10.90
N ARG A 85 -2.40 -3.64 -11.64
CA ARG A 85 -0.95 -3.47 -11.81
C ARG A 85 -0.59 -2.00 -11.65
N SER A 86 0.52 -1.75 -10.97
CA SER A 86 1.15 -0.44 -10.79
C SER A 86 2.66 -0.62 -10.78
N ASN A 87 3.37 -0.07 -11.77
CA ASN A 87 4.82 -0.22 -11.91
C ASN A 87 5.27 -1.69 -11.79
N GLU A 88 6.05 -2.01 -10.75
CA GLU A 88 6.58 -3.36 -10.47
C GLU A 88 5.66 -4.20 -9.57
N LEU A 89 4.57 -3.62 -9.07
CA LEU A 89 3.56 -4.30 -8.26
C LEU A 89 2.43 -4.86 -9.11
N LYS A 90 2.10 -6.11 -8.84
CA LYS A 90 0.88 -6.75 -9.32
C LYS A 90 0.07 -7.25 -8.12
N ILE A 91 -1.16 -6.79 -8.01
CA ILE A 91 -2.12 -7.29 -7.02
C ILE A 91 -3.12 -8.22 -7.72
N LYS A 92 -3.43 -9.34 -7.08
CA LYS A 92 -4.54 -10.21 -7.45
C LYS A 92 -5.44 -10.32 -6.23
N ILE A 93 -6.72 -10.03 -6.40
CA ILE A 93 -7.69 -10.10 -5.32
C ILE A 93 -8.76 -11.10 -5.74
N SER A 94 -9.11 -12.00 -4.84
CA SER A 94 -10.22 -12.93 -5.02
C SER A 94 -11.17 -12.81 -3.85
N SER A 95 -12.46 -12.64 -4.16
CA SER A 95 -13.52 -12.58 -3.18
C SER A 95 -14.29 -13.90 -3.16
N GLU A 96 -14.39 -14.50 -1.98
CA GLU A 96 -15.10 -15.76 -1.79
C GLU A 96 -15.90 -15.74 -0.50
N SER A 97 -17.07 -16.40 -0.51
CA SER A 97 -17.79 -16.67 0.73
C SER A 97 -17.00 -17.67 1.58
N TYR A 98 -16.87 -17.37 2.88
CA TYR A 98 -16.18 -18.24 3.84
C TYR A 98 -17.10 -18.77 4.94
N TRP A 99 -18.31 -18.20 5.07
CA TRP A 99 -19.37 -18.72 5.93
C TRP A 99 -20.73 -18.16 5.50
N GLY A 100 -21.80 -18.75 6.01
CA GLY A 100 -23.17 -18.34 5.69
C GLY A 100 -23.52 -18.55 4.21
N PHE A 101 -24.79 -18.39 3.86
CA PHE A 101 -25.26 -18.58 2.49
C PHE A 101 -24.96 -17.38 1.57
N GLY A 102 -23.91 -16.60 1.81
CA GLY A 102 -23.56 -15.47 0.94
C GLY A 102 -24.40 -14.20 1.11
N LEU A 103 -25.31 -14.14 2.09
CA LEU A 103 -26.33 -13.07 2.18
C LEU A 103 -25.82 -11.72 2.73
N PHE A 104 -24.63 -11.68 3.35
CA PHE A 104 -24.09 -10.47 3.97
C PHE A 104 -22.63 -10.26 3.56
N ALA A 105 -22.20 -9.03 3.32
CA ALA A 105 -20.80 -8.72 2.98
C ALA A 105 -19.79 -9.29 3.98
N LYS A 106 -20.15 -9.29 5.27
CA LYS A 106 -19.37 -9.85 6.38
C LYS A 106 -19.09 -11.36 6.28
N CYS A 107 -19.74 -12.04 5.33
CA CYS A 107 -19.58 -13.45 5.06
C CYS A 107 -18.59 -13.79 3.95
N PHE A 108 -18.00 -12.74 3.35
CA PHE A 108 -16.96 -12.82 2.34
C PHE A 108 -15.59 -12.52 2.92
N LEU A 109 -14.59 -13.19 2.36
CA LEU A 109 -13.19 -12.87 2.57
C LEU A 109 -12.57 -12.47 1.23
N ASN A 110 -11.55 -11.63 1.31
CA ASN A 110 -10.69 -11.33 0.19
C ASN A 110 -9.33 -11.99 0.44
N LYS A 111 -8.86 -12.78 -0.52
CA LYS A 111 -7.47 -13.22 -0.60
C LYS A 111 -6.74 -12.24 -1.51
N ILE A 112 -5.72 -11.60 -0.97
CA ILE A 112 -4.88 -10.58 -1.61
C ILE A 112 -3.52 -11.22 -1.88
N ILE A 113 -3.10 -11.26 -3.13
CA ILE A 113 -1.78 -11.72 -3.55
C ILE A 113 -1.04 -10.53 -4.15
N LEU A 114 0.09 -10.17 -3.57
CA LEU A 114 0.97 -9.13 -4.08
C LEU A 114 2.24 -9.76 -4.62
N ASP A 115 2.54 -9.53 -5.89
CA ASP A 115 3.79 -9.87 -6.55
C ASP A 115 4.59 -8.58 -6.80
N GLY A 116 5.91 -8.59 -6.58
CA GLY A 116 6.80 -7.42 -6.79
C GLY A 116 7.89 -7.32 -5.73
N PRO A 117 8.59 -6.18 -5.58
CA PRO A 117 9.60 -5.97 -4.53
C PRO A 117 9.01 -5.91 -3.11
N LEU A 118 9.74 -6.40 -2.10
CA LEU A 118 9.26 -6.44 -0.71
C LEU A 118 8.88 -5.05 -0.18
N SER A 119 9.74 -4.05 -0.42
CA SER A 119 9.51 -2.64 -0.06
C SER A 119 8.15 -2.14 -0.54
N SER A 120 7.90 -2.24 -1.85
CA SER A 120 6.66 -1.78 -2.47
C SER A 120 5.42 -2.52 -1.92
N ARG A 121 5.54 -3.84 -1.71
CA ARG A 121 4.43 -4.63 -1.12
C ARG A 121 4.16 -4.22 0.32
N ALA A 122 5.19 -4.06 1.13
CA ALA A 122 5.09 -3.69 2.53
C ALA A 122 4.42 -2.31 2.70
N ARG A 123 4.83 -1.31 1.90
CA ARG A 123 4.19 0.02 1.86
C ARG A 123 2.71 -0.05 1.48
N CYS A 124 2.39 -0.79 0.41
CA CYS A 124 1.01 -0.99 -0.01
C CYS A 124 0.16 -1.61 1.11
N ILE A 125 0.68 -2.63 1.80
CA ILE A 125 -0.01 -3.25 2.94
C ILE A 125 -0.20 -2.30 4.11
N HIS A 126 0.80 -1.49 4.43
CA HIS A 126 0.68 -0.48 5.47
C HIS A 126 -0.43 0.53 5.14
N GLU A 127 -0.52 0.98 3.88
CA GLU A 127 -1.55 1.92 3.44
C GLU A 127 -2.95 1.29 3.41
N ILE A 128 -3.09 0.00 3.08
CA ILE A 128 -4.36 -0.72 3.15
C ILE A 128 -4.91 -0.68 4.58
N VAL A 129 -4.09 -1.03 5.56
CA VAL A 129 -4.50 -1.07 6.97
C VAL A 129 -4.83 0.34 7.47
N ALA A 130 -4.05 1.35 7.07
CA ALA A 130 -4.33 2.74 7.40
C ALA A 130 -5.67 3.21 6.81
N THR A 131 -5.95 2.89 5.55
CA THR A 131 -7.18 3.28 4.84
C THR A 131 -8.41 2.58 5.42
N LEU A 132 -8.29 1.30 5.80
CA LEU A 132 -9.38 0.55 6.43
C LEU A 132 -9.69 1.01 7.85
N GLY A 133 -8.71 1.57 8.57
CA GLY A 133 -8.88 2.02 9.97
C GLY A 133 -9.16 0.88 10.97
N ARG A 134 -8.93 -0.38 10.57
CA ARG A 134 -9.16 -1.58 11.36
C ARG A 134 -8.17 -2.68 10.97
N ASN A 135 -8.09 -3.73 11.79
CA ASN A 135 -7.29 -4.92 11.49
C ASN A 135 -8.05 -5.84 10.50
N PRO A 136 -7.61 -5.99 9.23
CA PRO A 136 -8.31 -6.81 8.26
C PRO A 136 -8.31 -8.32 8.58
N TRP A 137 -7.34 -8.78 9.39
CA TRP A 137 -7.18 -10.17 9.80
C TRP A 137 -8.04 -10.58 11.01
N GLU A 138 -8.92 -9.70 11.51
CA GLU A 138 -9.83 -9.99 12.63
C GLU A 138 -11.24 -10.31 12.12
N PRO A 139 -11.55 -11.60 11.83
CA PRO A 139 -12.86 -11.97 11.32
C PRO A 139 -13.91 -12.10 12.43
N ILE A 140 -15.17 -11.89 12.06
CA ILE A 140 -16.34 -12.11 12.91
C ILE A 140 -16.54 -13.60 13.23
N ARG A 141 -16.26 -14.50 12.27
CA ARG A 141 -16.38 -15.95 12.45
C ARG A 141 -15.02 -16.63 12.35
N VAL A 142 -14.21 -16.48 13.41
CA VAL A 142 -12.84 -17.03 13.53
C VAL A 142 -12.73 -18.48 13.02
N ARG A 143 -13.48 -19.44 13.59
CA ARG A 143 -13.37 -20.86 13.20
C ARG A 143 -13.69 -21.14 11.73
N ALA A 144 -14.56 -20.35 11.11
CA ALA A 144 -14.87 -20.52 9.69
C ALA A 144 -13.75 -19.94 8.82
N PHE A 145 -13.21 -18.78 9.22
CA PHE A 145 -12.09 -18.13 8.57
C PHE A 145 -10.83 -19.00 8.60
N GLU A 146 -10.47 -19.53 9.77
CA GLU A 146 -9.30 -20.40 9.92
C GLU A 146 -9.42 -21.68 9.10
N ARG A 147 -10.62 -22.29 9.07
CA ARG A 147 -10.88 -23.47 8.24
C ARG A 147 -10.79 -23.18 6.74
N LYS A 148 -11.30 -22.03 6.29
CA LYS A 148 -11.27 -21.64 4.88
C LYS A 148 -9.85 -21.28 4.42
N THR A 149 -9.08 -20.62 5.29
CA THR A 149 -7.71 -20.17 5.00
C THR A 149 -6.65 -21.21 5.36
N LYS A 150 -7.02 -22.25 6.10
CA LYS A 150 -6.13 -23.30 6.65
C LYS A 150 -5.01 -22.74 7.53
N ALA A 151 -5.26 -21.63 8.21
CA ALA A 151 -4.28 -20.96 9.06
C ALA A 151 -4.95 -20.32 10.28
N SER A 152 -4.20 -20.19 11.38
CA SER A 152 -4.71 -19.57 12.61
C SER A 152 -4.79 -18.05 12.48
N ILE A 153 -5.61 -17.41 13.30
CA ILE A 153 -5.65 -15.92 13.36
C ILE A 153 -4.28 -15.32 13.71
N SER A 154 -3.52 -15.99 14.59
CA SER A 154 -2.17 -15.54 14.94
C SER A 154 -1.23 -15.56 13.73
N ALA A 155 -1.32 -16.56 12.86
CA ALA A 155 -0.52 -16.60 11.63
C ALA A 155 -0.91 -15.48 10.64
N HIS A 156 -2.20 -15.15 10.55
CA HIS A 156 -2.65 -14.01 9.77
C HIS A 156 -2.13 -12.70 10.35
N ALA A 157 -2.31 -12.46 11.65
CA ALA A 157 -1.81 -11.26 12.33
C ALA A 157 -0.31 -11.07 12.11
N GLN A 158 0.49 -12.12 12.35
CA GLN A 158 1.93 -12.09 12.12
C GLN A 158 2.30 -11.76 10.66
N SER A 159 1.54 -12.30 9.69
CA SER A 159 1.81 -12.05 8.26
C SER A 159 1.55 -10.59 7.87
N TRP A 160 0.51 -9.98 8.41
CA TRP A 160 0.22 -8.55 8.20
C TRP A 160 1.21 -7.67 8.97
N GLU A 161 1.38 -7.91 10.26
CA GLU A 161 2.22 -7.11 11.16
C GLU A 161 3.69 -7.10 10.74
N SER A 162 4.22 -8.22 10.24
CA SER A 162 5.60 -8.28 9.74
C SER A 162 5.84 -7.36 8.54
N LEU A 163 4.88 -7.27 7.61
CA LEU A 163 4.97 -6.34 6.48
C LEU A 163 4.81 -4.88 6.92
N ILE A 164 3.92 -4.62 7.88
CA ILE A 164 3.72 -3.28 8.45
C ILE A 164 4.99 -2.82 9.18
N SER A 165 5.61 -3.70 9.98
CA SER A 165 6.87 -3.42 10.66
C SER A 165 7.98 -3.16 9.64
N PHE A 166 8.12 -4.02 8.63
CA PHE A 166 9.12 -3.84 7.58
C PHE A 166 9.02 -2.47 6.90
N ALA A 167 7.81 -2.03 6.54
CA ALA A 167 7.62 -0.70 5.94
C ALA A 167 8.03 0.43 6.88
N LYS A 168 7.69 0.33 8.17
CA LYS A 168 8.07 1.33 9.18
C LYS A 168 9.57 1.39 9.38
N ASP A 169 10.20 0.22 9.51
CA ASP A 169 11.65 0.11 9.72
C ASP A 169 12.41 0.70 8.53
N GLU A 170 11.95 0.45 7.29
CA GLU A 170 12.52 1.05 6.08
C GLU A 170 12.40 2.58 6.08
N PHE A 171 11.24 3.15 6.44
CA PHE A 171 11.10 4.60 6.54
C PHE A 171 12.00 5.21 7.61
N LEU A 172 12.15 4.54 8.76
CA LEU A 172 13.04 4.97 9.83
C LEU A 172 14.51 4.93 9.39
N GLU A 173 14.91 3.90 8.64
CA GLU A 173 16.25 3.80 8.07
C GLU A 173 16.52 4.97 7.10
N ILE A 174 15.59 5.28 6.20
CA ILE A 174 15.71 6.43 5.29
C ILE A 174 15.87 7.75 6.06
N VAL A 175 15.10 7.96 7.14
CA VAL A 175 15.23 9.15 7.99
C VAL A 175 16.63 9.23 8.59
N GLU A 176 17.13 8.14 9.17
CA GLU A 176 18.45 8.12 9.81
C GLU A 176 19.59 8.30 8.79
N GLU A 177 19.47 7.74 7.58
CA GLU A 177 20.41 7.98 6.49
C GLU A 177 20.46 9.47 6.10
N GLN A 178 19.29 10.11 5.96
CA GLN A 178 19.23 11.54 5.64
C GLN A 178 19.76 12.41 6.77
N ARG A 179 19.47 12.08 8.04
CA ARG A 179 20.08 12.75 9.22
C ARG A 179 21.60 12.60 9.23
N ALA A 180 22.12 11.43 8.87
CA ALA A 180 23.56 11.21 8.77
C ALA A 180 24.21 12.08 7.67
N LYS A 181 23.51 12.30 6.54
CA LYS A 181 23.95 13.24 5.49
C LYS A 181 23.97 14.69 6.01
N ILE A 182 22.88 15.12 6.66
CA ILE A 182 22.78 16.46 7.28
C ILE A 182 23.95 16.72 8.23
N ARG A 183 24.27 15.78 9.13
CA ARG A 183 25.39 15.93 10.09
C ARG A 183 26.75 16.14 9.41
N LYS A 184 26.96 15.58 8.22
CA LYS A 184 28.21 15.75 7.45
C LYS A 184 28.28 17.09 6.73
N LEU A 185 27.13 17.63 6.34
CA LEU A 185 27.01 18.87 5.58
C LEU A 185 27.01 20.12 6.48
N ARG A 186 26.54 19.98 7.73
CA ARG A 186 26.46 21.08 8.70
C ARG A 186 27.81 21.79 8.85
N GLY A 187 27.81 23.12 8.69
CA GLY A 187 29.01 23.95 8.78
C GLY A 187 29.88 24.02 7.51
N LEU A 188 29.46 23.42 6.39
CA LEU A 188 30.17 23.52 5.10
C LEU A 188 29.73 24.72 4.22
N GLY A 189 28.75 25.52 4.65
CA GLY A 189 28.29 26.69 3.91
C GLY A 189 27.32 27.57 4.70
N GLU A 190 27.83 28.64 5.31
CA GLU A 190 27.07 29.54 6.20
C GLU A 190 25.87 30.20 5.50
N GLU A 191 25.99 30.54 4.21
CA GLU A 191 24.94 31.25 3.46
C GLU A 191 23.67 30.41 3.21
N ASN A 192 23.79 29.08 3.24
CA ASN A 192 22.70 28.17 2.91
C ASN A 192 22.25 27.26 4.08
N GLU A 193 22.71 27.53 5.31
CA GLU A 193 22.43 26.70 6.49
C GLU A 193 20.91 26.49 6.73
N TYR A 194 20.07 27.44 6.32
CA TYR A 194 18.61 27.32 6.38
C TYR A 194 18.05 26.12 5.60
N LEU A 195 18.74 25.64 4.54
CA LEU A 195 18.35 24.44 3.80
C LEU A 195 18.55 23.18 4.65
N ILE A 196 19.59 23.15 5.47
CA ILE A 196 19.84 22.05 6.42
C ILE A 196 18.79 22.07 7.52
N ASP A 197 18.49 23.24 8.09
CA ASP A 197 17.43 23.38 9.10
C ASP A 197 16.06 22.95 8.54
N ASN A 198 15.72 23.35 7.31
CA ASN A 198 14.51 22.89 6.64
C ASN A 198 14.48 21.38 6.43
N ALA A 199 15.61 20.77 6.05
CA ALA A 199 15.70 19.33 5.89
C ALA A 199 15.41 18.60 7.21
N GLU A 200 15.95 19.07 8.34
CA GLU A 200 15.65 18.51 9.67
C GLU A 200 14.16 18.62 10.01
N ILE A 201 13.55 19.77 9.78
CA ILE A 201 12.10 19.97 9.99
C ILE A 201 11.29 18.96 9.17
N TYR A 202 11.63 18.78 7.89
CA TYR A 202 10.93 17.80 7.03
C TYR A 202 11.13 16.35 7.49
N LEU A 203 12.28 16.00 8.06
CA LEU A 203 12.48 14.66 8.64
C LEU A 203 11.63 14.45 9.88
N ASP A 204 11.47 15.48 10.71
CA ASP A 204 10.57 15.40 11.87
C ASP A 204 9.09 15.33 11.43
N GLU A 205 8.70 16.04 10.37
CA GLU A 205 7.38 15.87 9.72
C GLU A 205 7.16 14.45 9.24
N ALA A 206 8.18 13.81 8.64
CA ALA A 206 8.09 12.42 8.20
C ALA A 206 7.83 11.46 9.37
N LEU A 207 8.50 11.66 10.51
CA LEU A 207 8.29 10.84 11.70
C LEU A 207 6.90 11.02 12.30
N MET A 208 6.40 12.26 12.37
CA MET A 208 5.03 12.54 12.80
C MET A 208 4.01 11.84 11.90
N ALA A 209 4.16 11.98 10.58
CA ALA A 209 3.30 11.33 9.61
C ALA A 209 3.34 9.79 9.71
N LEU A 210 4.50 9.21 10.02
CA LEU A 210 4.65 7.75 10.20
C LEU A 210 3.90 7.27 11.44
N SER A 211 3.94 8.02 12.54
CA SER A 211 3.14 7.78 13.75
C SER A 211 1.63 7.81 13.44
N ASP A 212 1.21 8.76 12.61
CA ASP A 212 -0.18 8.92 12.16
C ASP A 212 -0.58 7.91 11.06
N LYS A 213 0.31 6.98 10.70
CA LYS A 213 0.12 5.95 9.66
C LYS A 213 -0.16 6.52 8.27
N ASN A 214 0.26 7.75 7.99
CA ASN A 214 0.02 8.45 6.74
C ASN A 214 1.23 8.33 5.80
N ILE A 215 1.36 7.18 5.13
CA ILE A 215 2.48 6.89 4.23
C ILE A 215 2.66 7.96 3.13
N PRO A 216 1.61 8.45 2.45
CA PRO A 216 1.78 9.51 1.47
C PRO A 216 2.37 10.80 2.05
N ALA A 217 2.08 11.13 3.32
CA ALA A 217 2.69 12.28 3.98
C ALA A 217 4.16 12.03 4.35
N VAL A 218 4.51 10.81 4.79
CA VAL A 218 5.91 10.39 5.02
C VAL A 218 6.73 10.58 3.75
N GLU A 219 6.28 10.03 2.63
CA GLU A 219 7.02 10.09 1.35
C GLU A 219 7.19 11.52 0.84
N ARG A 220 6.14 12.36 0.98
CA ARG A 220 6.24 13.79 0.64
C ARG A 220 7.27 14.52 1.50
N ALA A 221 7.27 14.28 2.81
CA ALA A 221 8.20 14.92 3.74
C ALA A 221 9.65 14.47 3.46
N LEU A 222 9.88 13.16 3.26
CA LEU A 222 11.20 12.61 2.89
C LEU A 222 11.72 13.15 1.54
N SER A 223 10.84 13.35 0.56
CA SER A 223 11.21 13.96 -0.72
C SER A 223 11.64 15.42 -0.56
N ARG A 224 10.93 16.20 0.27
CA ARG A 224 11.31 17.59 0.59
C ARG A 224 12.65 17.66 1.31
N ALA A 225 12.86 16.82 2.33
CA ALA A 225 14.14 16.71 3.03
C ALA A 225 15.28 16.38 2.07
N SER A 226 15.10 15.38 1.21
CA SER A 226 16.09 15.00 0.20
C SER A 226 16.41 16.15 -0.76
N ASN A 227 15.40 16.90 -1.22
CA ASN A 227 15.61 18.04 -2.11
C ASN A 227 16.40 19.15 -1.43
N SER A 228 16.11 19.46 -0.17
CA SER A 228 16.85 20.47 0.60
C SER A 228 18.32 20.04 0.82
N ILE A 229 18.57 18.77 1.11
CA ILE A 229 19.94 18.22 1.22
C ILE A 229 20.70 18.36 -0.11
N ILE A 230 20.06 18.02 -1.23
CA ILE A 230 20.66 18.12 -2.58
C ILE A 230 20.98 19.57 -2.93
N GLN A 231 20.12 20.52 -2.58
CA GLN A 231 20.37 21.93 -2.86
C GLN A 231 21.51 22.51 -2.02
N PHE A 232 21.74 21.98 -0.82
CA PHE A 232 22.84 22.40 0.04
C PHE A 232 24.18 21.78 -0.34
N ASP A 233 24.19 20.54 -0.83
CA ASP A 233 25.43 19.80 -1.10
C ASP A 233 26.29 20.50 -2.19
N PRO A 234 27.50 20.99 -1.85
CA PRO A 234 28.36 21.72 -2.78
C PRO A 234 28.85 20.90 -3.97
N SER A 235 28.78 19.58 -3.90
CA SER A 235 29.20 18.68 -4.97
C SER A 235 28.15 18.53 -6.08
N THR A 236 26.95 19.07 -5.87
CA THR A 236 25.83 18.96 -6.81
C THR A 236 25.76 20.16 -7.75
N GLU A 237 25.47 19.90 -9.03
CA GLU A 237 25.31 20.94 -10.07
C GLU A 237 24.28 22.02 -9.70
N VAL A 238 23.29 21.66 -8.87
CA VAL A 238 22.26 22.56 -8.35
C VAL A 238 22.85 23.64 -7.43
N TYR A 239 23.85 23.30 -6.62
CA TYR A 239 24.52 24.26 -5.74
C TYR A 239 25.33 25.29 -6.54
N SER A 240 26.07 24.83 -7.55
CA SER A 240 26.81 25.73 -8.45
C SER A 240 25.88 26.70 -9.19
N ALA A 241 24.74 26.22 -9.70
CA ALA A 241 23.78 27.07 -10.39
C ALA A 241 23.13 28.12 -9.46
N ASN A 242 22.80 27.75 -8.22
CA ASN A 242 22.27 28.70 -7.24
C ASN A 242 23.28 29.78 -6.85
N ARG A 243 24.56 29.42 -6.74
CA ARG A 243 25.64 30.37 -6.46
C ARG A 243 25.83 31.37 -7.60
N GLU A 244 25.83 30.91 -8.85
CA GLU A 244 25.91 31.79 -10.02
C GLU A 244 24.73 32.76 -10.15
N LEU A 245 23.53 32.38 -9.67
CA LEU A 245 22.35 33.26 -9.64
C LEU A 245 22.42 34.31 -8.53
N LEU A 246 23.13 34.05 -7.43
CA LEU A 246 23.31 35.01 -6.33
C LEU A 246 24.47 36.00 -6.60
N GLU A 247 25.41 35.63 -7.48
CA GLU A 247 26.56 36.46 -7.88
C GLU A 247 26.26 37.41 -9.07
N ASN A 248 25.07 37.35 -9.68
CA ASN A 248 24.59 38.22 -10.78
C ASN A 248 23.42 39.13 -10.34
#